data_AF-A0A1Q4A554-F1
#
_entry.id   AF-A0A1Q4A554-F1
#
_cell.length_a   1.000
_cell.length_b   1.000
_cell.length_c   1.000
_cell.angle_alpha   90.00
_cell.angle_beta   90.00
_cell.angle_gamma   90.00
#
_symmetry.space_group_name_H-M   'P 1'
#
loop_
_entity.id
_entity.type
_entity.pdbx_description
1 polymer ?
#
loop_
_entity_poly.entity_id
_entity_poly.type
_entity_poly.pdbx_seq_one_letter_code
_entity_poly.pdbx_strand_id
1 'polypeptide(L)'
;MTAPMVAEPNPRTPDAPMAFTSTELVHGVVATGATFLVAAPVLTITGMTILSPGTFVFAIMVVAYGTLLVLAPATVVMCVALTPIARRIGRSLRGESRRWPHLVAYGALGALASGVASVAVGAVLGAFAVDGVRVLEGIAFVTPWGGMLAPVAAGSAALGWYLAARRALASDRRAAAAAQLAG
;
A
#
# COMPACT_ATOMS: atom_id res chain seq x y z
N MET A 1 -2.63 -29.83 -12.81
CA MET A 1 -4.10 -29.63 -12.77
C MET A 1 -4.39 -28.31 -12.06
N THR A 2 -4.57 -27.23 -12.79
CA THR A 2 -5.09 -25.97 -12.25
C THR A 2 -6.59 -26.15 -12.07
N ALA A 3 -7.05 -26.21 -10.82
CA ALA A 3 -8.48 -26.14 -10.54
C ALA A 3 -9.06 -24.91 -11.26
N PRO A 4 -10.22 -25.01 -11.93
CA PRO A 4 -10.86 -23.83 -12.49
C PRO A 4 -11.02 -22.81 -11.36
N MET A 5 -10.46 -21.61 -11.54
CA MET A 5 -10.76 -20.49 -10.64
C MET A 5 -12.26 -20.27 -10.72
N VAL A 6 -13.01 -20.84 -9.77
CA VAL A 6 -14.41 -20.52 -9.57
C VAL A 6 -14.44 -19.03 -9.29
N ALA A 7 -14.99 -18.25 -10.22
CA ALA A 7 -15.14 -16.83 -10.03
C ALA A 7 -15.96 -16.62 -8.75
N GLU A 8 -15.37 -15.89 -7.79
CA GLU A 8 -16.03 -15.61 -6.52
C GLU A 8 -17.35 -14.85 -6.83
N PRO A 9 -18.50 -15.27 -6.29
CA PRO A 9 -19.77 -14.60 -6.56
C PRO A 9 -19.69 -13.11 -6.24
N ASN A 10 -20.36 -12.26 -7.02
CA ASN A 10 -20.37 -10.82 -6.77
C ASN A 10 -20.93 -10.53 -5.36
N PRO A 11 -20.14 -9.96 -4.44
CA PRO A 11 -20.57 -9.75 -3.06
C PRO A 11 -21.38 -8.45 -2.88
N ARG A 12 -21.52 -7.63 -3.93
CA ARG A 12 -22.17 -6.31 -3.85
C ARG A 12 -23.68 -6.43 -3.94
N THR A 13 -24.35 -5.79 -2.99
CA THR A 13 -25.82 -5.68 -2.89
C THR A 13 -26.21 -4.22 -2.62
N PRO A 14 -27.50 -3.83 -2.70
CA PRO A 14 -27.93 -2.48 -2.36
C PRO A 14 -27.50 -2.03 -0.95
N ASP A 15 -27.48 -2.96 0.02
CA ASP A 15 -27.07 -2.69 1.41
C ASP A 15 -25.55 -2.73 1.62
N ALA A 16 -24.80 -3.27 0.64
CA ALA A 16 -23.35 -3.38 0.68
C ALA A 16 -22.72 -2.97 -0.66
N PRO A 17 -22.87 -1.70 -1.09
CA PRO A 17 -22.46 -1.24 -2.41
C PRO A 17 -20.94 -1.28 -2.64
N MET A 18 -20.14 -1.29 -1.57
CA MET A 18 -18.68 -1.29 -1.62
C MET A 18 -18.06 -2.59 -1.07
N ALA A 19 -18.80 -3.69 -1.10
CA ALA A 19 -18.24 -4.99 -0.77
C ALA A 19 -17.20 -5.43 -1.82
N PHE A 20 -16.08 -5.98 -1.35
CA PHE A 20 -15.03 -6.53 -2.21
C PHE A 20 -14.91 -8.04 -2.05
N THR A 21 -14.62 -8.70 -3.16
CA THR A 21 -14.08 -10.06 -3.23
C THR A 21 -12.66 -10.10 -2.68
N SER A 22 -12.16 -11.31 -2.38
CA SER A 22 -10.78 -11.50 -1.95
C SER A 22 -9.79 -11.05 -3.03
N THR A 23 -10.11 -11.34 -4.29
CA THR A 23 -9.29 -11.01 -5.46
C THR A 23 -9.21 -9.50 -5.70
N GLU A 24 -10.32 -8.78 -5.59
CA GLU A 24 -10.34 -7.32 -5.74
C GLU A 24 -9.50 -6.64 -4.67
N LEU A 25 -9.56 -7.13 -3.42
CA LEU A 25 -8.72 -6.61 -2.36
C LEU A 25 -7.23 -6.85 -2.64
N VAL A 26 -6.85 -8.06 -3.08
CA VAL A 26 -5.46 -8.38 -3.42
C VAL A 26 -4.96 -7.45 -4.54
N HIS A 27 -5.76 -7.19 -5.57
CA HIS A 27 -5.41 -6.22 -6.60
C HIS A 27 -5.23 -4.81 -6.05
N GLY A 28 -6.06 -4.39 -5.07
CA GLY A 28 -5.90 -3.13 -4.37
C GLY A 28 -4.58 -3.05 -3.60
N VAL A 29 -4.23 -4.10 -2.85
CA VAL A 29 -2.97 -4.20 -2.09
C VAL A 29 -1.76 -4.17 -3.02
N VAL A 30 -1.80 -4.89 -4.14
CA VAL A 30 -0.73 -4.87 -5.16
C VAL A 30 -0.59 -3.47 -5.76
N ALA A 31 -1.70 -2.80 -6.10
CA ALA A 31 -1.66 -1.44 -6.61
C ALA A 31 -1.09 -0.45 -5.59
N THR A 32 -1.42 -0.60 -4.30
CA THR A 32 -0.81 0.18 -3.21
C THR A 32 0.70 -0.03 -3.13
N GLY A 33 1.17 -1.27 -3.10
CA GLY A 33 2.60 -1.57 -3.05
C GLY A 33 3.35 -1.01 -4.26
N ALA A 34 2.82 -1.24 -5.47
CA ALA A 34 3.43 -0.75 -6.71
C ALA A 34 3.49 0.79 -6.76
N THR A 35 2.41 1.48 -6.39
CA THR A 35 2.39 2.95 -6.39
C THR A 35 3.35 3.52 -5.35
N PHE A 36 3.45 2.92 -4.16
CA PHE A 36 4.41 3.35 -3.14
C PHE A 36 5.85 3.16 -3.60
N LEU A 37 6.18 2.01 -4.19
CA LEU A 37 7.53 1.70 -4.67
C LEU A 37 7.99 2.55 -5.85
N VAL A 38 7.07 3.22 -6.54
CA VAL A 38 7.41 4.23 -7.55
C VAL A 38 7.49 5.62 -6.91
N ALA A 39 6.49 6.00 -6.12
CA ALA A 39 6.37 7.36 -5.60
C ALA A 39 7.42 7.70 -4.54
N ALA A 40 7.75 6.77 -3.65
CA ALA A 40 8.71 7.01 -2.57
C ALA A 40 10.13 7.28 -3.09
N PRO A 41 10.71 6.45 -3.99
CA PRO A 41 12.02 6.76 -4.59
C PRO A 41 12.07 8.09 -5.34
N VAL A 42 11.01 8.40 -6.11
CA VAL A 42 10.91 9.66 -6.84
C VAL A 42 10.93 10.85 -5.87
N LEU A 43 10.16 10.78 -4.79
CA LEU A 43 10.16 11.83 -3.76
C LEU A 43 11.54 11.97 -3.11
N THR A 44 12.18 10.86 -2.73
CA THR A 44 13.49 10.88 -2.08
C THR A 44 14.57 11.46 -2.99
N ILE A 45 14.64 11.03 -4.26
CA ILE A 45 15.60 11.56 -5.24
C ILE A 45 15.36 13.04 -5.46
N THR A 46 14.10 13.44 -5.63
CA THR A 46 13.73 14.86 -5.85
C THR A 46 14.16 15.72 -4.65
N GLY A 47 13.83 15.29 -3.43
CA GLY A 47 14.22 16.01 -2.21
C GLY A 47 15.74 16.14 -2.06
N MET A 48 16.49 15.05 -2.25
CA MET A 48 17.96 15.08 -2.18
C MET A 48 18.56 16.00 -3.25
N THR A 49 18.04 15.96 -4.47
CA THR A 49 18.53 16.78 -5.59
C THR A 49 18.30 18.27 -5.34
N ILE A 50 17.15 18.64 -4.76
CA ILE A 50 16.86 20.04 -4.40
C ILE A 50 17.82 20.53 -3.30
N LEU A 51 18.07 19.70 -2.29
CA LEU A 51 18.94 20.06 -1.17
C LEU A 51 20.43 20.07 -1.54
N SER A 52 20.84 19.23 -2.49
CA SER A 52 22.22 19.15 -2.97
C SER A 52 22.30 18.72 -4.44
N PRO A 53 22.21 19.68 -5.39
CA PRO A 53 22.16 19.37 -6.83
C PRO A 53 23.34 18.55 -7.36
N GLY A 54 24.53 18.73 -6.78
CA GLY A 54 25.74 18.00 -7.16
C GLY A 54 25.72 16.50 -6.82
N THR A 55 24.73 16.04 -6.04
CA THR A 55 24.64 14.65 -5.57
C THR A 55 23.69 13.79 -6.38
N PHE A 56 23.10 14.30 -7.47
CA PHE A 56 22.03 13.61 -8.22
C PHE A 56 22.33 12.14 -8.56
N VAL A 57 23.50 11.86 -9.16
CA VAL A 57 23.90 10.50 -9.55
C VAL A 57 24.09 9.61 -8.31
N PHE A 58 24.70 10.15 -7.25
CA PHE A 58 24.86 9.45 -5.99
C PHE A 58 23.51 9.15 -5.32
N ALA A 59 22.58 10.11 -5.34
CA ALA A 59 21.23 9.95 -4.83
C ALA A 59 20.46 8.85 -5.57
N ILE A 60 20.56 8.78 -6.90
CA ILE A 60 19.97 7.68 -7.68
C ILE A 60 20.52 6.33 -7.21
N MET A 61 21.84 6.20 -7.10
CA MET A 61 22.47 4.93 -6.71
C MET A 61 22.05 4.50 -5.30
N VAL A 62 22.16 5.40 -4.32
CA VAL A 62 21.78 5.13 -2.92
C VAL A 62 20.30 4.79 -2.82
N VAL A 63 19.43 5.54 -3.49
CA VAL A 63 17.99 5.27 -3.47
C VAL A 63 17.65 3.97 -4.19
N ALA A 64 18.32 3.62 -5.28
CA ALA A 64 18.12 2.35 -5.96
C ALA A 64 18.47 1.16 -5.05
N TYR A 65 19.65 1.17 -4.42
CA TYR A 65 20.03 0.11 -3.48
C TYR A 65 19.14 0.08 -2.24
N GLY A 66 18.84 1.22 -1.63
CA GLY A 66 17.93 1.31 -0.49
C GLY A 66 16.52 0.83 -0.83
N THR A 67 16.06 1.10 -2.05
CA THR A 67 14.76 0.63 -2.54
C THR A 67 14.74 -0.88 -2.68
N LEU A 68 15.75 -1.46 -3.33
CA LEU A 68 15.82 -2.90 -3.60
C LEU A 68 16.05 -3.72 -2.32
N LEU A 69 16.93 -3.26 -1.44
CA LEU A 69 17.36 -4.03 -0.27
C LEU A 69 16.46 -3.82 0.96
N VAL A 70 15.80 -2.66 1.08
CA VAL A 70 15.06 -2.30 2.29
C VAL A 70 13.60 -1.96 1.98
N LEU A 71 13.37 -0.97 1.11
CA LEU A 71 12.02 -0.44 0.90
C LEU A 71 11.07 -1.48 0.28
N ALA A 72 11.52 -2.20 -0.76
CA ALA A 72 10.72 -3.20 -1.46
C ALA A 72 10.37 -4.39 -0.56
N PRO A 73 11.32 -5.04 0.14
CA PRO A 73 11.00 -6.10 1.10
C PRO A 73 10.05 -5.61 2.21
N ALA A 74 10.33 -4.45 2.81
CA ALA A 74 9.47 -3.90 3.86
C ALA A 74 8.05 -3.62 3.35
N THR A 75 7.91 -3.09 2.13
CA THR A 75 6.60 -2.83 1.51
C THR A 75 5.82 -4.12 1.29
N VAL A 76 6.47 -5.16 0.76
CA VAL A 76 5.83 -6.47 0.55
C VAL A 76 5.36 -7.05 1.88
N VAL A 77 6.22 -7.04 2.90
CA VAL A 77 5.88 -7.52 4.25
C VAL A 77 4.69 -6.75 4.81
N MET A 78 4.68 -5.42 4.73
CA MET A 78 3.57 -4.61 5.23
C MET A 78 2.27 -4.84 4.46
N CYS A 79 2.32 -4.96 3.13
CA CYS A 79 1.16 -5.30 2.31
C CYS A 79 0.54 -6.64 2.75
N VAL A 80 1.36 -7.66 2.99
CA VAL A 80 0.89 -8.97 3.48
C VAL A 80 0.34 -8.85 4.90
N ALA A 81 1.11 -8.28 5.83
CA ALA A 81 0.77 -8.18 7.24
C ALA A 81 -0.50 -7.36 7.50
N LEU A 82 -0.75 -6.31 6.72
CA LEU A 82 -1.91 -5.43 6.88
C LEU A 82 -3.13 -5.86 6.06
N THR A 83 -3.02 -6.85 5.17
CA THR A 83 -4.17 -7.36 4.40
C THR A 83 -5.36 -7.77 5.30
N PRO A 84 -5.18 -8.48 6.44
CA PRO A 84 -6.29 -8.79 7.34
C PRO A 84 -6.98 -7.56 7.94
N ILE A 85 -6.22 -6.50 8.22
CA ILE A 85 -6.75 -5.23 8.75
C ILE A 85 -7.52 -4.50 7.64
N ALA A 86 -6.95 -4.43 6.44
CA ALA A 86 -7.63 -3.92 5.25
C ALA A 86 -8.95 -4.66 4.97
N ARG A 87 -9.00 -5.98 5.16
CA ARG A 87 -10.25 -6.78 5.08
C ARG A 87 -11.27 -6.40 6.15
N ARG A 88 -10.83 -6.11 7.37
CA ARG A 88 -11.72 -5.69 8.47
C ARG A 88 -12.32 -4.31 8.19
N ILE A 89 -11.49 -3.35 7.78
CA ILE A 89 -11.92 -2.00 7.39
C ILE A 89 -12.92 -2.06 6.22
N GLY A 90 -12.61 -2.83 5.18
CA GLY A 90 -13.52 -3.00 4.04
C GLY A 90 -14.87 -3.60 4.44
N ARG A 91 -14.87 -4.57 5.37
CA ARG A 91 -16.12 -5.15 5.91
C ARG A 91 -16.93 -4.17 6.75
N SER A 92 -16.30 -3.36 7.59
CA SER A 92 -17.02 -2.36 8.40
C SER A 92 -17.60 -1.23 7.56
N LEU A 93 -16.95 -0.88 6.45
CA LEU A 93 -17.38 0.23 5.57
C LEU A 93 -18.20 -0.24 4.36
N ARG A 94 -18.55 -1.53 4.26
CA ARG A 94 -19.21 -2.09 3.05
C ARG A 94 -20.54 -1.43 2.69
N GLY A 95 -21.27 -0.95 3.71
CA GLY A 95 -22.56 -0.24 3.55
C GLY A 95 -22.41 1.24 3.20
N GLU A 96 -21.21 1.80 3.30
CA GLU A 96 -20.95 3.20 3.02
C GLU A 96 -20.71 3.41 1.52
N SER A 97 -21.64 4.11 0.87
CA SER A 97 -21.59 4.39 -0.57
C SER A 97 -20.66 5.56 -0.92
N ARG A 98 -20.40 6.46 0.02
CA ARG A 98 -19.48 7.59 -0.18
C ARG A 98 -18.07 7.07 -0.25
N ARG A 99 -17.25 7.62 -1.15
CA ARG A 99 -15.85 7.19 -1.34
C ARG A 99 -14.90 7.72 -0.28
N TRP A 100 -15.15 8.92 0.24
CA TRP A 100 -14.21 9.60 1.12
C TRP A 100 -13.89 8.84 2.43
N PRO A 101 -14.83 8.14 3.11
CA PRO A 101 -14.51 7.43 4.35
C PRO A 101 -13.51 6.30 4.12
N HIS A 102 -13.62 5.62 2.98
CA HIS A 102 -12.67 4.60 2.57
C HIS A 102 -11.30 5.21 2.26
N LEU A 103 -11.25 6.32 1.50
CA LEU A 103 -9.98 7.00 1.22
C LEU A 103 -9.27 7.43 2.50
N VAL A 104 -10.00 7.95 3.48
CA VAL A 104 -9.45 8.32 4.79
C VAL A 104 -8.98 7.09 5.55
N ALA A 105 -9.77 6.02 5.62
CA ALA A 105 -9.43 4.81 6.37
C ALA A 105 -8.21 4.08 5.79
N TYR A 106 -8.17 3.89 4.47
CA TYR A 106 -7.02 3.27 3.80
C TYR A 106 -5.81 4.20 3.79
N GLY A 107 -6.00 5.51 3.66
CA GLY A 107 -4.92 6.49 3.81
C GLY A 107 -4.29 6.45 5.20
N ALA A 108 -5.11 6.43 6.26
CA ALA A 108 -4.63 6.29 7.64
C ALA A 108 -3.88 4.96 7.86
N LEU A 109 -4.40 3.86 7.31
CA LEU A 109 -3.70 2.57 7.35
C LEU A 109 -2.33 2.64 6.68
N GLY A 110 -2.23 3.29 5.51
CA GLY A 110 -0.96 3.51 4.80
C GLY A 110 0.03 4.34 5.61
N ALA A 111 -0.41 5.45 6.20
CA ALA A 111 0.44 6.28 7.06
C ALA A 111 0.99 5.50 8.26
N LEU A 112 0.12 4.76 8.96
CA LEU A 112 0.52 3.90 10.08
C LEU A 112 1.49 2.81 9.64
N ALA A 113 1.26 2.21 8.46
CA ALA A 113 2.14 1.22 7.89
C ALA A 113 3.58 1.73 7.71
N SER A 114 3.74 2.98 7.24
CA SER A 114 5.04 3.63 7.10
C SER A 114 5.76 3.75 8.44
N GLY A 115 5.05 4.20 9.48
CA GLY A 115 5.62 4.32 10.83
C GLY A 115 6.06 2.97 11.39
N VAL A 116 5.19 1.95 11.32
CA VAL A 116 5.48 0.60 11.81
C VAL A 116 6.65 -0.02 11.04
N ALA A 117 6.68 0.12 9.71
CA ALA A 117 7.77 -0.38 8.87
C ALA A 117 9.11 0.25 9.26
N SER A 118 9.14 1.57 9.47
CA SER A 118 10.37 2.27 9.87
C SER A 118 10.88 1.87 11.24
N VAL A 119 10.00 1.65 12.22
CA VAL A 119 10.39 1.12 13.53
C VAL A 119 10.96 -0.29 13.38
N ALA A 120 10.30 -1.16 12.61
CA ALA A 120 10.76 -2.52 12.40
C ALA A 120 12.12 -2.57 11.68
N VAL A 121 12.28 -1.81 10.59
CA VAL A 121 13.54 -1.71 9.85
C VAL A 121 14.65 -1.13 10.74
N GLY A 122 14.36 -0.07 11.49
CA GLY A 122 15.32 0.52 12.43
C GLY A 122 15.75 -0.45 13.52
N ALA A 123 14.82 -1.22 14.07
CA ALA A 123 15.12 -2.25 15.06
C ALA A 123 15.99 -3.37 14.49
N VAL A 124 15.69 -3.83 13.27
CA VAL A 124 16.47 -4.85 12.55
C VAL A 124 17.89 -4.34 12.28
N LEU A 125 18.03 -3.14 11.70
CA LEU A 125 19.35 -2.56 11.42
C LEU A 125 20.18 -2.35 12.70
N GLY A 126 19.55 -1.88 13.78
CA GLY A 126 20.21 -1.69 15.06
C GLY A 126 20.64 -3.01 15.73
N ALA A 127 19.88 -4.09 15.53
CA ALA A 127 20.22 -5.43 16.03
C ALA A 127 21.40 -6.07 15.28
N PHE A 128 21.57 -5.74 14.00
CA PHE A 128 22.69 -6.20 13.17
C PHE A 128 23.93 -5.29 13.22
N ALA A 129 23.90 -4.19 13.97
CA ALA A 129 25.09 -3.38 14.22
C ALA A 129 26.13 -4.17 15.03
N VAL A 130 27.42 -3.89 14.80
CA VAL A 130 28.59 -4.66 15.31
C VAL A 130 28.55 -4.90 16.82
N ASP A 131 27.91 -4.02 17.59
CA ASP A 131 27.81 -4.12 19.05
C ASP A 131 26.47 -4.72 19.55
N GLY A 132 25.52 -5.08 18.68
CA GLY A 132 24.24 -5.76 19.02
C GLY A 132 23.26 -4.99 19.92
N VAL A 133 23.68 -3.90 20.56
CA VAL A 133 22.93 -3.17 21.62
C VAL A 133 22.34 -1.84 21.10
N ARG A 134 22.50 -1.52 19.82
CA ARG A 134 22.13 -0.20 19.24
C ARG A 134 20.75 -0.15 18.59
N VAL A 135 19.80 -0.97 19.08
CA VAL A 135 18.42 -1.04 18.57
C VAL A 135 17.73 0.32 18.63
N LEU A 136 17.84 1.04 19.75
CA LEU A 136 17.23 2.37 19.91
C LEU A 136 17.84 3.41 18.97
N GLU A 137 19.15 3.35 18.71
CA GLU A 137 19.80 4.24 17.74
C GLU A 137 19.34 3.94 16.31
N GLY A 138 19.23 2.67 15.94
CA GLY A 138 18.69 2.26 14.64
C GLY A 138 17.25 2.73 14.43
N ILE A 139 16.39 2.60 15.45
CA ILE A 139 15.02 3.13 15.43
C ILE A 139 15.05 4.65 15.28
N ALA A 140 15.85 5.36 16.07
CA ALA A 140 15.95 6.82 16.01
C ALA A 140 16.43 7.31 14.64
N PHE A 141 17.31 6.56 13.98
CA PHE A 141 17.82 6.86 12.65
C PHE A 141 16.76 6.67 11.55
N VAL A 142 15.98 5.58 11.59
CA VAL A 142 15.04 5.22 10.51
C VAL A 142 13.65 5.87 10.67
N THR A 143 13.19 6.10 11.90
CA THR A 143 11.83 6.61 12.16
C THR A 143 11.52 7.96 11.48
N PRO A 144 12.44 8.95 11.41
CA PRO A 144 12.20 10.20 10.67
C PRO A 144 11.85 9.96 9.19
N TRP A 145 12.48 8.98 8.54
CA TRP A 145 12.17 8.60 7.16
C TRP A 145 10.75 8.04 7.05
N GLY A 146 10.31 7.26 8.04
CA GLY A 146 8.94 6.75 8.12
C GLY A 146 7.90 7.85 8.21
N GLY A 147 8.18 8.88 9.01
CA GLY A 147 7.35 10.07 9.10
C GLY A 147 7.29 10.85 7.79
N MET A 148 8.44 11.03 7.13
CA MET A 148 8.52 11.72 5.84
C MET A 148 7.78 10.97 4.72
N LEU A 149 7.80 9.63 4.73
CA LEU A 149 7.15 8.80 3.72
C LEU A 149 5.67 8.48 4.04
N ALA A 150 5.20 8.78 5.25
CA ALA A 150 3.83 8.50 5.66
C ALA A 150 2.75 9.13 4.73
N PRO A 151 2.89 10.38 4.23
CA PRO A 151 1.95 10.95 3.28
C PRO A 151 1.92 10.19 1.94
N VAL A 152 3.08 9.70 1.47
CA VAL A 152 3.18 8.90 0.24
C VAL A 152 2.51 7.56 0.45
N ALA A 153 2.77 6.89 1.57
CA ALA A 153 2.14 5.62 1.92
C ALA A 153 0.61 5.78 2.05
N ALA A 154 0.13 6.87 2.64
CA ALA A 154 -1.29 7.20 2.73
C ALA A 154 -1.91 7.39 1.33
N GLY A 155 -1.27 8.19 0.48
CA GLY A 155 -1.72 8.43 -0.89
C GLY A 155 -1.77 7.15 -1.72
N SER A 156 -0.74 6.31 -1.63
CA SER A 156 -0.66 5.00 -2.31
C SER A 156 -1.73 4.03 -1.82
N ALA A 157 -2.01 3.99 -0.52
CA ALA A 157 -3.06 3.13 0.04
C ALA A 157 -4.46 3.58 -0.40
N ALA A 158 -4.74 4.88 -0.33
CA ALA A 158 -6.00 5.46 -0.80
C ALA A 158 -6.19 5.25 -2.31
N LEU A 159 -5.13 5.44 -3.11
CA LEU A 159 -5.16 5.22 -4.55
C LEU A 159 -5.36 3.73 -4.90
N GLY A 160 -4.68 2.82 -4.22
CA GLY A 160 -4.86 1.38 -4.45
C GLY A 160 -6.29 0.92 -4.19
N TRP A 161 -6.89 1.37 -3.08
CA TRP A 161 -8.31 1.14 -2.83
C TRP A 161 -9.20 1.74 -3.93
N TYR A 162 -8.94 2.99 -4.33
CA TYR A 162 -9.73 3.67 -5.36
C TYR A 162 -9.70 2.94 -6.70
N LEU A 163 -8.52 2.46 -7.12
CA LEU A 163 -8.36 1.70 -8.35
C LEU A 163 -9.08 0.35 -8.28
N ALA A 164 -9.02 -0.34 -7.14
CA ALA A 164 -9.77 -1.57 -6.92
C ALA A 164 -11.30 -1.32 -6.99
N ALA A 165 -11.80 -0.30 -6.29
CA ALA A 165 -13.20 0.10 -6.31
C ALA A 165 -13.69 0.42 -7.73
N ARG A 166 -12.91 1.20 -8.49
CA ARG A 166 -13.29 1.55 -9.88
C ARG A 166 -13.35 0.35 -10.79
N ARG A 167 -12.39 -0.57 -10.69
CA ARG A 167 -12.36 -1.79 -11.51
C ARG A 167 -13.55 -2.69 -11.19
N ALA A 168 -13.81 -2.93 -9.90
CA ALA A 168 -14.95 -3.70 -9.41
C ALA A 168 -16.30 -3.14 -9.90
N LEU A 169 -16.52 -1.83 -9.73
CA LEU A 169 -17.76 -1.19 -10.18
C LEU A 169 -17.89 -1.14 -11.72
N ALA A 170 -16.79 -1.18 -12.45
CA ALA A 170 -16.80 -1.26 -13.91
C ALA A 170 -17.12 -2.69 -14.39
N SER A 171 -16.58 -3.73 -13.74
CA SER A 171 -16.93 -5.12 -14.06
C SER A 171 -18.40 -5.40 -13.80
N ASP A 172 -18.96 -4.90 -12.70
CA ASP A 172 -20.37 -5.09 -12.35
C ASP A 172 -21.31 -4.48 -13.39
N ARG A 173 -21.02 -3.25 -13.83
CA ARG A 173 -21.81 -2.59 -14.88
C ARG A 173 -21.79 -3.34 -16.20
N ARG A 174 -20.64 -3.92 -16.57
CA ARG A 174 -20.52 -4.74 -17.78
C ARG A 174 -21.32 -6.05 -17.67
N ALA A 175 -21.27 -6.70 -16.50
CA ALA A 175 -22.03 -7.91 -16.24
C ALA A 175 -23.54 -7.65 -16.30
N ALA A 176 -24.01 -6.55 -15.71
CA ALA A 176 -25.42 -6.15 -15.77
C ALA A 176 -25.88 -5.86 -17.21
N ALA A 177 -25.08 -5.12 -17.99
CA ALA A 177 -25.38 -4.83 -19.40
C ALA A 177 -25.44 -6.11 -20.25
N ALA A 178 -24.52 -7.06 -20.03
CA ALA A 178 -24.52 -8.34 -20.74
C ALA A 178 -25.76 -9.19 -20.41
N ALA A 179 -26.19 -9.20 -19.14
CA ALA A 179 -27.40 -9.91 -18.72
C ALA A 179 -28.68 -9.33 -19.36
N GLN A 180 -28.75 -8.01 -19.52
CA GLN A 180 -29.87 -7.33 -20.20
C GLN A 180 -29.95 -7.63 -21.70
N LEU A 181 -28.81 -7.94 -22.35
CA LEU A 181 -28.78 -8.30 -23.76
C LEU A 181 -29.10 -9.78 -24.02
N ALA A 182 -29.02 -10.63 -22.99
CA ALA A 182 -29.22 -12.07 -23.10
C ALA A 182 -30.63 -12.53 -22.72
N GLY A 183 -31.45 -11.66 -22.10
CA GLY A 183 -32.85 -11.92 -21.76
C GLY A 183 -33.79 -11.16 -22.68
#